data_AF-A0AA37WR30-F1
#
_entry.id   AF-A0AA37WR30-F1
#
_cell.length_a   1.000
_cell.length_b   1.000
_cell.length_c   1.000
_cell.angle_alpha   90.00
_cell.angle_beta   90.00
_cell.angle_gamma   90.00
#
_symmetry.space_group_name_H-M   'P 1'
#
loop_
_entity.id
_entity.type
_entity.pdbx_description
1 polymer ?
#
loop_
_entity_poly.entity_id
_entity_poly.type
_entity_poly.pdbx_seq_one_letter_code
_entity_poly.pdbx_strand_id
1 'polypeptide(L)'
;MKTWVWLLGNGVLFQSVWFAGVLSGYQAAMVIFCLFSAFHFRYLSTRYEVSLPPVPRLKLRQPIIKFIEISSYELSLMMAVLAIGLIVDSLLGIAGVLIWKDGHWLPSVWLMVIWCAFAFTLNHAFGWLLKRLWLSGLLGAISGTSSYYAGGRLSDDVSVAFDPVTLLILAVTWGVTMPLLLYVAYRLRRGYPNLSFSEKSDNALVSQH
;
A
#
# COMPACT_ATOMS: atom_id res chain seq x y z
N MET A 1 22.55 -0.58 -0.78
CA MET A 1 21.62 -0.11 0.26
C MET A 1 21.07 -1.33 0.99
N LYS A 2 21.15 -1.37 2.33
CA LYS A 2 20.68 -2.52 3.13
C LYS A 2 19.14 -2.63 3.05
N THR A 3 18.59 -3.85 3.03
CA THR A 3 17.14 -4.12 2.90
C THR A 3 16.28 -3.33 3.89
N TRP A 4 16.77 -3.10 5.11
CA TRP A 4 16.06 -2.33 6.14
C TRP A 4 15.92 -0.83 5.82
N VAL A 5 16.95 -0.21 5.22
CA VAL A 5 16.87 1.21 4.80
C VAL A 5 15.77 1.39 3.75
N TRP A 6 15.57 0.37 2.92
CA TRP A 6 14.54 0.36 1.89
C TRP A 6 13.12 0.15 2.45
N LEU A 7 12.96 -0.72 3.45
CA LEU A 7 11.68 -0.87 4.16
C LEU A 7 11.28 0.43 4.88
N LEU A 8 12.25 1.07 5.54
CA LEU A 8 12.04 2.34 6.22
C LEU A 8 11.67 3.47 5.25
N GLY A 9 12.33 3.56 4.09
CA GLY A 9 12.01 4.56 3.07
C GLY A 9 10.57 4.47 2.57
N ASN A 10 10.07 3.26 2.28
CA ASN A 10 8.67 3.04 1.90
C ASN A 10 7.70 3.45 3.02
N GLY A 11 8.02 3.10 4.27
CA GLY A 11 7.22 3.51 5.43
C GLY A 11 7.14 5.03 5.56
N VAL A 12 8.27 5.75 5.46
CA VAL A 12 8.30 7.22 5.57
C VAL A 12 7.48 7.89 4.47
N LEU A 13 7.59 7.40 3.24
CA LEU A 13 6.83 7.94 2.12
C LEU A 13 5.32 7.73 2.30
N PHE A 14 4.91 6.53 2.73
CA PHE A 14 3.51 6.25 3.06
C PHE A 14 3.00 7.18 4.16
N GLN A 15 3.78 7.38 5.23
CA GLN A 15 3.42 8.30 6.31
C GLN A 15 3.30 9.75 5.82
N SER A 16 4.10 10.15 4.84
CA SER A 16 4.02 11.50 4.25
C SER A 16 2.70 11.72 3.49
N VAL A 17 2.24 10.72 2.71
CA VAL A 17 0.91 10.76 2.07
C VAL A 17 -0.19 10.83 3.13
N TRP A 18 -0.04 10.05 4.22
CA TRP A 18 -1.00 10.01 5.31
C TRP A 18 -1.15 11.37 6.00
N PHE A 19 -0.05 11.99 6.44
CA PHE A 19 -0.08 13.30 7.09
C PHE A 19 -0.62 14.39 6.18
N ALA A 20 -0.31 14.34 4.88
CA ALA A 20 -0.84 15.28 3.90
C ALA A 20 -2.37 15.21 3.79
N GLY A 21 -2.92 14.00 3.76
CA GLY A 21 -4.37 13.80 3.72
C GLY A 21 -5.05 14.26 5.00
N VAL A 22 -4.49 13.89 6.15
CA VAL A 22 -5.06 14.22 7.45
C VAL A 22 -5.04 15.72 7.73
N LEU A 23 -3.93 16.41 7.47
CA LEU A 23 -3.75 17.82 7.86
C LEU A 23 -4.17 18.83 6.79
N SER A 24 -4.26 18.42 5.53
CA SER A 24 -4.45 19.35 4.41
C SER A 24 -5.45 18.85 3.36
N GLY A 25 -6.14 17.75 3.64
CA GLY A 25 -7.17 17.18 2.78
C GLY A 25 -6.62 16.58 1.48
N TYR A 26 -7.52 16.41 0.50
CA TYR A 26 -7.25 15.61 -0.69
C TYR A 26 -6.23 16.22 -1.67
N GLN A 27 -6.15 17.55 -1.79
CA GLN A 27 -5.26 18.20 -2.74
C GLN A 27 -3.79 17.91 -2.42
N ALA A 28 -3.40 18.09 -1.16
CA ALA A 28 -2.04 17.80 -0.71
C ALA A 28 -1.73 16.30 -0.76
N ALA A 29 -2.68 15.45 -0.37
CA ALA A 29 -2.53 14.00 -0.45
C ALA A 29 -2.26 13.53 -1.88
N MET A 30 -3.00 14.05 -2.87
CA MET A 30 -2.81 13.71 -4.28
C MET A 30 -1.44 14.16 -4.78
N VAL A 31 -0.99 15.38 -4.45
CA VAL A 31 0.34 15.88 -4.86
C VAL A 31 1.43 14.99 -4.28
N ILE A 32 1.38 14.68 -2.99
CA ILE A 32 2.38 13.85 -2.33
C ILE A 32 2.31 12.40 -2.80
N PHE A 33 1.12 11.88 -3.11
CA PHE A 33 0.96 10.57 -3.74
C PHE A 33 1.53 10.54 -5.16
N CYS A 34 1.37 11.59 -5.95
CA CYS A 34 2.00 11.70 -7.27
C CYS A 34 3.52 11.74 -7.15
N LEU A 35 4.07 12.49 -6.19
CA LEU A 35 5.52 12.52 -5.91
C LEU A 35 6.03 11.16 -5.43
N PHE A 36 5.26 10.51 -4.53
CA PHE A 36 5.53 9.16 -4.05
C PHE A 36 5.56 8.16 -5.20
N SER A 37 4.54 8.17 -6.05
CA SER A 37 4.42 7.30 -7.21
C SER A 37 5.54 7.56 -8.21
N ALA A 38 5.87 8.83 -8.50
CA ALA A 38 6.97 9.18 -9.39
C ALA A 38 8.33 8.70 -8.85
N PHE A 39 8.60 8.90 -7.55
CA PHE A 39 9.78 8.37 -6.88
C PHE A 39 9.81 6.84 -6.92
N HIS A 40 8.66 6.21 -6.68
CA HIS A 40 8.45 4.77 -6.74
C HIS A 40 8.81 4.20 -8.11
N PHE A 41 8.26 4.74 -9.19
CA PHE A 41 8.56 4.25 -10.53
C PHE A 41 10.00 4.56 -10.97
N ARG A 42 10.57 5.70 -10.55
CA ARG A 42 11.93 6.12 -10.90
C ARG A 42 13.02 5.28 -10.23
N TYR A 43 12.82 4.91 -8.98
CA TYR A 43 13.87 4.29 -8.15
C TYR A 43 13.53 2.88 -7.63
N LEU A 44 12.25 2.49 -7.53
CA LEU A 44 11.83 1.21 -6.97
C LEU A 44 11.51 0.12 -8.01
N SER A 45 11.07 0.46 -9.23
CA SER A 45 10.79 -0.53 -10.29
C SER A 45 12.04 -1.26 -10.81
N THR A 46 13.24 -0.66 -10.66
CA THR A 46 14.53 -1.20 -11.13
C THR A 46 15.09 -2.33 -10.27
N ARG A 47 14.57 -2.57 -9.05
CA ARG A 47 14.95 -3.72 -8.20
C ARG A 47 14.12 -4.97 -8.49
N TYR A 48 12.98 -4.80 -9.14
CA TYR A 48 12.19 -5.87 -9.76
C TYR A 48 12.55 -5.91 -11.23
N GLU A 49 13.82 -6.24 -11.53
CA GLU A 49 14.12 -6.71 -12.88
C GLU A 49 13.24 -7.93 -13.13
N VAL A 50 12.10 -7.64 -13.77
CA VAL A 50 11.31 -8.58 -14.51
C VAL A 50 12.32 -9.28 -15.40
N SER A 51 12.58 -10.55 -15.12
CA SER A 51 13.25 -11.43 -16.08
C SER A 51 12.28 -11.62 -17.24
N LEU A 52 12.11 -10.57 -18.05
CA LEU A 52 11.38 -10.64 -19.30
C LEU A 52 12.08 -11.73 -20.13
N PRO A 53 11.34 -12.67 -20.75
CA PRO A 53 11.95 -13.47 -21.80
C PRO A 53 12.62 -12.50 -22.79
N PRO A 54 13.81 -12.82 -23.32
CA PRO A 54 14.51 -11.94 -24.24
C PRO A 54 13.57 -11.66 -25.42
N VAL A 55 12.97 -10.47 -25.41
CA VAL A 55 12.26 -9.94 -26.57
C VAL A 55 13.31 -9.90 -27.68
N PRO A 56 13.04 -10.44 -28.89
CA PRO A 56 13.97 -10.38 -29.99
C PRO A 56 14.47 -8.95 -30.12
N ARG A 57 15.76 -8.75 -29.82
CA ARG A 57 16.36 -7.42 -29.66
C ARG A 57 16.34 -6.71 -31.01
N LEU A 58 15.27 -5.98 -31.33
CA LEU A 58 15.46 -4.78 -32.12
C LEU A 58 16.31 -3.85 -31.25
N LYS A 59 17.56 -3.63 -31.67
CA LYS A 59 18.49 -2.64 -31.11
C LYS A 59 17.95 -1.22 -31.33
N LEU A 60 16.77 -0.91 -30.79
CA LEU A 60 16.32 0.47 -30.65
C LEU A 60 16.99 1.00 -29.39
N ARG A 61 18.02 1.81 -29.63
CA ARG A 61 18.67 2.68 -28.65
C ARG A 61 17.56 3.48 -27.96
N GLN A 62 17.13 3.06 -26.77
CA GLN A 62 16.03 3.65 -26.01
C GLN A 62 16.58 4.29 -24.73
N PRO A 63 17.18 5.51 -24.76
CA PRO A 63 17.69 6.12 -23.54
C PRO A 63 16.67 6.99 -22.80
N ILE A 64 15.42 7.19 -23.29
CA ILE A 64 14.61 8.33 -22.79
C ILE A 64 13.17 7.97 -22.38
N ILE A 65 12.57 6.86 -22.83
CA ILE A 65 11.17 6.51 -22.48
C ILE A 65 11.10 5.15 -21.76
N LYS A 66 11.65 5.11 -20.54
CA LYS A 66 11.32 4.09 -19.53
C LYS A 66 10.60 4.75 -18.35
N PHE A 67 9.86 5.82 -18.64
CA PHE A 67 9.13 6.60 -17.66
C PHE A 67 7.76 5.95 -17.47
N ILE A 68 7.61 5.24 -16.34
CA ILE A 68 6.30 4.89 -15.77
C ILE A 68 5.55 3.82 -16.60
N GLU A 69 6.12 2.63 -16.74
CA GLU A 69 5.30 1.44 -17.02
C GLU A 69 4.82 0.87 -15.68
N ILE A 70 3.57 1.17 -15.32
CA ILE A 70 2.90 0.48 -14.20
C ILE A 70 2.66 -0.96 -14.66
N SER A 71 3.14 -1.93 -13.90
CA SER A 71 2.86 -3.33 -14.24
C SER A 71 1.35 -3.58 -14.16
N SER A 72 0.81 -4.38 -15.07
CA SER A 72 -0.61 -4.79 -15.02
C SER A 72 -0.97 -5.39 -13.66
N TYR A 73 -0.02 -6.07 -13.01
CA TYR A 73 -0.15 -6.57 -11.64
C TYR A 73 -0.30 -5.46 -10.60
N GLU A 74 0.53 -4.42 -10.65
CA GLU A 74 0.49 -3.31 -9.70
C GLU A 74 -0.83 -2.54 -9.81
N LEU A 75 -1.32 -2.35 -11.05
CA LEU A 75 -2.62 -1.73 -11.30
C LEU A 75 -3.76 -2.60 -10.75
N SER A 76 -3.76 -3.91 -11.02
CA SER A 76 -4.78 -4.82 -10.48
C SER A 76 -4.76 -4.88 -8.96
N LEU A 77 -3.58 -4.85 -8.33
CA LEU A 77 -3.49 -4.79 -6.88
C LEU A 77 -4.01 -3.47 -6.34
N MET A 78 -3.63 -2.34 -6.94
CA MET A 78 -4.10 -1.02 -6.53
C MET A 78 -5.63 -0.95 -6.58
N MET A 79 -6.24 -1.43 -7.65
CA MET A 79 -7.70 -1.49 -7.79
C MET A 79 -8.35 -2.40 -6.75
N ALA A 80 -7.78 -3.57 -6.48
CA ALA A 80 -8.30 -4.50 -5.47
C ALA A 80 -8.20 -3.93 -4.05
N VAL A 81 -7.05 -3.33 -3.70
CA VAL A 81 -6.83 -2.70 -2.40
C VAL A 81 -7.74 -1.49 -2.22
N LEU A 82 -7.90 -0.65 -3.25
CA LEU A 82 -8.83 0.47 -3.24
C LEU A 82 -10.27 -0.01 -3.02
N ALA A 83 -10.72 -1.03 -3.75
CA ALA A 83 -12.07 -1.57 -3.61
C ALA A 83 -12.33 -2.12 -2.19
N ILE A 84 -11.39 -2.91 -1.65
CA ILE A 84 -11.48 -3.43 -0.28
C ILE A 84 -11.50 -2.29 0.73
N GLY A 85 -10.62 -1.29 0.55
CA GLY A 85 -10.54 -0.12 1.41
C GLY A 85 -11.83 0.68 1.46
N LEU A 86 -12.43 0.95 0.30
CA LEU A 86 -13.72 1.61 0.20
C LEU A 86 -14.82 0.84 0.93
N ILE A 87 -14.86 -0.48 0.77
CA ILE A 87 -15.83 -1.33 1.49
C ILE A 87 -15.62 -1.22 3.01
N VAL A 88 -14.37 -1.31 3.47
CA VAL A 88 -14.03 -1.21 4.89
C VAL A 88 -14.44 0.15 5.45
N ASP A 89 -14.05 1.25 4.80
CA ASP A 89 -14.36 2.60 5.28
C ASP A 89 -15.87 2.89 5.24
N SER A 90 -16.57 2.44 4.21
CA SER A 90 -18.03 2.56 4.14
C SER A 90 -18.72 1.74 5.23
N LEU A 91 -18.28 0.52 5.52
CA LEU A 91 -18.83 -0.29 6.62
C LEU A 91 -18.57 0.36 7.98
N LEU A 92 -17.38 0.92 8.20
CA LEU A 92 -17.09 1.67 9.42
C LEU A 92 -17.92 2.95 9.53
N GLY A 93 -18.19 3.62 8.41
CA GLY A 93 -19.10 4.76 8.35
C GLY A 93 -20.55 4.37 8.71
N ILE A 94 -21.06 3.28 8.12
CA ILE A 94 -22.41 2.75 8.41
C ILE A 94 -22.53 2.31 9.87
N ALA A 95 -21.47 1.71 10.44
CA ALA A 95 -21.42 1.31 11.84
C ALA A 95 -21.34 2.51 12.81
N GLY A 96 -21.25 3.74 12.30
CA GLY A 96 -21.12 4.95 13.11
C GLY A 96 -19.73 5.15 13.73
N VAL A 97 -18.74 4.37 13.31
CA VAL A 97 -17.35 4.48 13.77
C VAL A 97 -16.66 5.69 13.13
N LEU A 98 -16.87 5.89 11.83
CA LEU A 98 -16.39 7.07 11.09
C LEU A 98 -17.56 8.01 10.85
N ILE A 99 -17.40 9.25 11.28
CA ILE A 99 -18.40 10.30 11.09
C ILE A 99 -17.80 11.35 10.17
N TRP A 100 -18.36 11.42 8.96
CA TRP A 100 -17.97 12.37 7.92
C TRP A 100 -18.64 13.72 8.15
N LYS A 101 -17.86 14.80 8.09
CA LYS A 101 -18.33 16.16 8.39
C LYS A 101 -19.46 16.63 7.46
N ASP A 102 -19.40 16.27 6.18
CA ASP A 102 -20.37 16.71 5.17
C ASP A 102 -21.61 15.80 5.06
N GLY A 103 -21.74 14.81 5.95
CA GLY A 103 -22.87 13.87 5.95
C GLY A 103 -22.93 12.92 4.74
N HIS A 104 -21.88 12.90 3.92
CA HIS A 104 -21.76 11.94 2.83
C HIS A 104 -21.50 10.53 3.35
N TRP A 105 -21.99 9.52 2.63
CA TRP A 105 -21.81 8.09 2.92
C TRP A 105 -20.52 7.51 2.32
N LEU A 106 -19.82 8.31 1.50
CA LEU A 106 -18.59 7.92 0.83
C LEU A 106 -17.37 8.42 1.62
N PRO A 107 -16.28 7.62 1.67
CA PRO A 107 -15.02 8.04 2.27
C PRO A 107 -14.47 9.29 1.58
N SER A 108 -13.76 10.13 2.34
CA SER A 108 -13.07 11.29 1.79
C SER A 108 -12.06 10.87 0.71
N VAL A 109 -11.87 11.72 -0.30
CA VAL A 109 -10.98 11.42 -1.43
C VAL A 109 -9.55 11.12 -0.98
N TRP A 110 -9.08 11.76 0.09
CA TRP A 110 -7.73 11.52 0.61
C TRP A 110 -7.54 10.12 1.21
N LEU A 111 -8.58 9.50 1.78
CA LEU A 111 -8.53 8.11 2.21
C LEU A 111 -8.38 7.15 1.03
N MET A 112 -9.07 7.43 -0.09
CA MET A 112 -8.92 6.66 -1.33
C MET A 112 -7.47 6.69 -1.83
N VAL A 113 -6.84 7.87 -1.78
CA VAL A 113 -5.42 8.06 -2.15
C VAL A 113 -4.50 7.26 -1.23
N ILE A 114 -4.78 7.22 0.07
CA ILE A 114 -4.01 6.41 1.02
C ILE A 114 -4.15 4.92 0.72
N TRP A 115 -5.34 4.42 0.38
CA TRP A 115 -5.51 3.02 -0.02
C TRP A 115 -4.70 2.66 -1.28
N CYS A 116 -4.65 3.56 -2.27
CA CYS A 116 -3.79 3.40 -3.43
C CYS A 116 -2.30 3.38 -3.05
N ALA A 117 -1.86 4.29 -2.18
CA ALA A 117 -0.49 4.31 -1.67
C ALA A 117 -0.14 3.02 -0.91
N PHE A 118 -1.10 2.53 -0.13
CA PHE A 118 -0.96 1.31 0.66
C PHE A 118 -0.73 0.08 -0.21
N ALA A 119 -1.36 0.01 -1.40
CA ALA A 119 -1.15 -1.07 -2.36
C ALA A 119 0.31 -1.18 -2.82
N PHE A 120 0.97 -0.05 -3.07
CA PHE A 120 2.41 -0.04 -3.39
C PHE A 120 3.24 -0.50 -2.20
N THR A 121 2.92 -0.01 -1.00
CA THR A 121 3.63 -0.41 0.23
C THR A 121 3.47 -1.91 0.53
N LEU A 122 2.31 -2.53 0.27
CA LEU A 122 2.07 -3.96 0.47
C LEU A 122 3.04 -4.85 -0.30
N ASN A 123 3.26 -4.55 -1.58
CA ASN A 123 4.16 -5.31 -2.45
C ASN A 123 5.61 -5.29 -2.00
N HIS A 124 6.00 -4.19 -1.37
CA HIS A 124 7.40 -3.89 -1.10
C HIS A 124 7.75 -4.09 0.37
N ALA A 125 7.01 -3.49 1.29
CA ALA A 125 7.34 -3.49 2.71
C ALA A 125 6.88 -4.75 3.46
N PHE A 126 5.82 -5.41 2.99
CA PHE A 126 5.10 -6.42 3.78
C PHE A 126 5.17 -7.84 3.22
N GLY A 127 5.93 -8.10 2.14
CA GLY A 127 6.05 -9.43 1.56
C GLY A 127 6.53 -10.53 2.53
N TRP A 128 7.30 -10.17 3.56
CA TRP A 128 7.76 -11.10 4.59
C TRP A 128 6.65 -11.52 5.58
N LEU A 129 5.61 -10.70 5.74
CA LEU A 129 4.47 -11.00 6.63
C LEU A 129 3.56 -12.10 6.08
N LEU A 130 3.62 -12.39 4.77
CA LEU A 130 2.90 -13.52 4.17
C LEU A 130 3.24 -14.85 4.81
N LYS A 131 4.47 -15.00 5.33
CA LYS A 131 4.90 -16.22 6.05
C LYS A 131 4.36 -16.29 7.48
N ARG A 132 3.78 -15.20 8.00
CA ARG A 132 3.33 -15.04 9.40
C ARG A 132 2.04 -14.19 9.46
N LEU A 133 0.93 -14.71 8.92
CA LEU A 133 -0.34 -13.97 8.82
C LEU A 133 -0.90 -13.52 10.18
N TRP A 134 -0.68 -14.28 11.26
CA TRP A 134 -1.08 -13.85 12.60
C TRP A 134 -0.36 -12.57 13.04
N LEU A 135 0.92 -12.42 12.66
CA LEU A 135 1.70 -11.22 12.97
C LEU A 135 1.23 -10.04 12.13
N SER A 136 0.81 -10.27 10.87
CA SER A 136 0.17 -9.21 10.09
C SER A 136 -1.14 -8.74 10.68
N GLY A 137 -1.93 -9.66 11.25
CA GLY A 137 -3.17 -9.30 11.94
C GLY A 137 -2.89 -8.46 13.19
N LEU A 138 -1.93 -8.88 14.02
CA LEU A 138 -1.56 -8.12 15.22
C LEU A 138 -1.02 -6.73 14.87
N LEU A 139 -0.08 -6.65 13.93
CA LEU A 139 0.47 -5.37 13.49
C LEU A 139 -0.61 -4.49 12.86
N GLY A 140 -1.49 -5.07 12.05
CA GLY A 140 -2.65 -4.40 11.48
C GLY A 140 -3.58 -3.82 12.52
N ALA A 141 -3.98 -4.63 13.50
CA ALA A 141 -4.84 -4.20 14.60
C ALA A 141 -4.23 -2.99 15.33
N ILE A 142 -2.93 -3.02 15.62
CA ILE A 142 -2.25 -1.92 16.31
C ILE A 142 -2.11 -0.69 15.40
N SER A 143 -1.52 -0.86 14.21
CA SER A 143 -1.20 0.25 13.31
C SER A 143 -2.45 0.90 12.73
N GLY A 144 -3.43 0.09 12.32
CA GLY A 144 -4.71 0.55 11.78
C GLY A 144 -5.51 1.32 12.82
N THR A 145 -5.71 0.74 14.02
CA THR A 145 -6.43 1.45 15.10
C THR A 145 -5.74 2.76 15.47
N SER A 146 -4.41 2.75 15.59
CA SER A 146 -3.64 3.97 15.91
C SER A 146 -3.78 5.03 14.81
N SER A 147 -3.83 4.60 13.54
CA SER A 147 -4.01 5.49 12.39
C SER A 147 -5.38 6.16 12.41
N TYR A 148 -6.47 5.40 12.63
CA TYR A 148 -7.82 5.99 12.69
C TYR A 148 -8.03 6.85 13.93
N TYR A 149 -7.45 6.45 15.06
CA TYR A 149 -7.44 7.26 16.28
C TYR A 149 -6.75 8.61 16.04
N ALA A 150 -5.58 8.61 15.41
CA ALA A 150 -4.86 9.84 15.07
C ALA A 150 -5.60 10.66 14.01
N GLY A 151 -6.13 10.01 12.98
CA GLY A 151 -6.91 10.65 11.92
C GLY A 151 -8.14 11.37 12.47
N GLY A 152 -8.92 10.72 13.34
CA GLY A 152 -10.08 11.33 13.98
C GLY A 152 -9.78 12.46 14.97
N ARG A 153 -8.51 12.64 15.37
CA ARG A 153 -8.05 13.77 16.21
C ARG A 153 -7.45 14.93 15.41
N LEU A 154 -6.85 14.62 14.27
CA LEU A 154 -6.03 15.55 13.50
C LEU A 154 -6.71 16.02 12.21
N SER A 155 -7.69 15.27 11.71
CA SER A 155 -8.41 15.60 10.50
C SER A 155 -9.63 16.46 10.80
N ASP A 156 -9.84 17.47 9.95
CA ASP A 156 -11.06 18.28 9.98
C ASP A 156 -12.23 17.63 9.21
N ASP A 157 -11.98 16.57 8.44
CA ASP A 157 -12.95 15.95 7.50
C ASP A 157 -13.66 14.72 8.09
N VAL A 158 -12.96 13.99 8.97
CA VAL A 158 -13.44 12.75 9.58
C VAL A 158 -13.22 12.78 11.08
N SER A 159 -14.24 12.36 11.82
CA SER A 159 -14.14 12.16 13.27
C SER A 159 -14.39 10.70 13.62
N VAL A 160 -13.80 10.27 14.74
CA VAL A 160 -13.89 8.89 15.24
C VAL A 160 -14.29 8.96 16.71
N ALA A 161 -15.27 8.15 17.12
CA ALA A 161 -15.63 8.04 18.53
C ALA A 161 -14.48 7.41 19.33
N PHE A 162 -14.20 7.95 20.52
CA PHE A 162 -13.06 7.53 21.35
C PHE A 162 -13.46 6.55 22.46
N ASP A 163 -14.51 5.78 22.26
CA ASP A 163 -14.97 4.78 23.23
C ASP A 163 -14.30 3.41 23.00
N PRO A 164 -14.23 2.54 24.02
CA PRO A 164 -13.59 1.23 23.91
C PRO A 164 -14.18 0.30 22.86
N VAL A 165 -15.49 0.42 22.56
CA VAL A 165 -16.15 -0.42 21.55
C VAL A 165 -15.67 -0.01 20.16
N THR A 166 -15.58 1.28 19.88
CA THR A 166 -15.02 1.80 18.62
C THR A 166 -13.58 1.35 18.40
N LEU A 167 -12.74 1.45 19.43
CA LEU A 167 -11.34 0.99 19.34
C LEU A 167 -11.24 -0.52 19.10
N LEU A 168 -12.12 -1.31 19.73
CA LEU A 168 -12.19 -2.75 19.50
C LEU A 168 -12.64 -3.08 18.07
N ILE A 169 -13.65 -2.38 17.55
CA ILE A 169 -14.11 -2.54 16.16
C ILE A 169 -12.97 -2.25 15.18
N LEU A 170 -12.24 -1.14 15.38
CA LEU A 170 -11.09 -0.79 14.56
C LEU A 170 -9.98 -1.85 14.62
N ALA A 171 -9.68 -2.36 15.83
CA ALA A 171 -8.65 -3.38 16.02
C ALA A 171 -9.00 -4.69 15.33
N VAL A 172 -10.25 -5.15 15.46
CA VAL A 172 -10.74 -6.37 14.79
C VAL A 172 -10.75 -6.18 13.28
N THR A 173 -11.28 -5.04 12.82
CA THR A 173 -11.37 -4.72 11.38
C THR A 173 -9.98 -4.76 10.75
N TRP A 174 -9.02 -4.02 11.29
CA TRP A 174 -7.67 -3.99 10.74
C TRP A 174 -6.87 -5.28 10.97
N GLY A 175 -7.17 -6.01 12.06
CA GLY A 175 -6.62 -7.33 12.31
C GLY A 175 -7.00 -8.37 11.28
N VAL A 176 -8.17 -8.21 10.63
CA VAL A 176 -8.62 -9.05 9.52
C VAL A 176 -8.22 -8.48 8.16
N THR A 177 -8.33 -7.17 7.97
CA THR A 177 -8.05 -6.50 6.71
C THR A 177 -6.59 -6.66 6.29
N MET A 178 -5.62 -6.52 7.20
CA MET A 178 -4.21 -6.69 6.84
C MET A 178 -3.86 -8.08 6.27
N PRO A 179 -4.15 -9.20 6.95
CA PRO A 179 -3.87 -10.52 6.38
C PRO A 179 -4.65 -10.77 5.09
N LEU A 180 -5.89 -10.25 4.97
CA LEU A 180 -6.68 -10.34 3.74
C LEU A 180 -5.98 -9.65 2.56
N LEU A 181 -5.51 -8.41 2.74
CA LEU A 181 -4.84 -7.64 1.69
C LEU A 181 -3.54 -8.31 1.25
N LEU A 182 -2.77 -8.86 2.19
CA LEU A 182 -1.58 -9.64 1.87
C LEU A 182 -1.95 -10.89 1.06
N TYR A 183 -2.98 -11.61 1.47
CA TYR A 183 -3.45 -12.79 0.74
C TYR A 183 -3.90 -12.43 -0.69
N VAL A 184 -4.64 -11.34 -0.87
CA VAL A 184 -5.05 -10.82 -2.19
C VAL A 184 -3.82 -10.50 -3.05
N ALA A 185 -2.83 -9.81 -2.51
CA ALA A 185 -1.57 -9.53 -3.21
C ALA A 185 -0.87 -10.81 -3.67
N TYR A 186 -0.78 -11.81 -2.78
CA TYR A 186 -0.22 -13.11 -3.11
C TYR A 186 -0.98 -13.83 -4.22
N ARG A 187 -2.33 -13.84 -4.15
CA ARG A 187 -3.19 -14.49 -5.14
C ARG A 187 -3.10 -13.82 -6.51
N LEU A 188 -3.17 -12.49 -6.55
CA LEU A 188 -3.02 -11.73 -7.78
C LEU A 188 -1.65 -12.00 -8.41
N ARG A 189 -0.58 -12.02 -7.61
CA ARG A 189 0.77 -12.26 -8.11
C ARG A 189 0.91 -13.63 -8.80
N ARG A 190 0.25 -14.67 -8.28
CA ARG A 190 0.24 -16.00 -8.91
C ARG A 190 -0.44 -16.00 -10.29
N GLY A 191 -1.36 -15.08 -10.55
CA GLY A 191 -1.99 -14.88 -11.86
C GLY A 191 -1.06 -14.26 -12.91
N TYR A 192 0.10 -13.73 -12.49
CA TYR A 192 1.12 -13.14 -13.36
C TYR A 192 2.44 -13.94 -13.27
N PRO A 193 2.52 -15.15 -13.88
CA PRO A 193 3.65 -16.09 -13.71
C PRO A 193 5.02 -15.52 -14.15
N ASN A 194 5.02 -14.53 -15.04
CA ASN A 194 6.23 -13.83 -15.49
C ASN A 194 6.86 -12.93 -14.39
N LEU A 195 6.21 -12.77 -13.23
CA LEU A 195 6.67 -11.97 -12.08
C LEU A 195 7.21 -12.81 -10.90
N SER A 196 7.52 -14.09 -11.16
CA SER A 196 8.13 -14.98 -10.15
C SER A 196 9.51 -14.46 -9.75
N PHE A 197 9.79 -14.47 -8.43
CA PHE A 197 11.12 -14.14 -7.92
C PHE A 197 12.13 -15.07 -8.60
N SER A 198 13.08 -14.50 -9.32
CA SER A 198 14.30 -15.24 -9.66
C SER A 198 15.04 -15.48 -8.34
N GLU A 199 14.75 -16.60 -7.69
CA GLU A 199 15.50 -17.12 -6.53
C GLU A 199 16.98 -17.42 -6.89
N LYS A 200 17.35 -17.25 -8.17
CA LYS A 200 18.69 -17.50 -8.70
C LYS A 200 19.72 -16.41 -8.43
N SER A 201 19.35 -15.19 -8.03
CA SER A 201 20.36 -14.13 -7.82
C SER A 201 21.11 -14.24 -6.51
N ASP A 202 20.51 -14.82 -5.46
CA ASP A 202 21.18 -14.95 -4.16
C ASP A 202 22.15 -16.15 -4.13
N ASN A 203 21.82 -17.25 -4.83
CA ASN A 203 22.72 -18.40 -4.92
C ASN A 203 23.95 -18.17 -5.81
N ALA A 204 23.88 -17.23 -6.76
CA ALA A 204 25.04 -16.90 -7.60
C ALA A 204 26.09 -16.05 -6.88
N LEU A 205 25.70 -15.32 -5.82
CA LEU A 205 26.61 -14.52 -5.00
C LEU A 205 27.23 -15.32 -3.86
N VAL A 206 26.62 -16.44 -3.46
CA VAL A 206 27.14 -17.36 -2.44
C VAL A 206 28.05 -18.43 -3.06
N SER A 207 27.87 -18.79 -4.33
CA SER A 207 28.76 -19.74 -5.02
C SER A 207 30.06 -19.11 -5.56
N GLN A 208 30.33 -17.83 -5.25
CA GLN A 208 31.56 -17.13 -5.64
C GLN A 208 32.40 -16.65 -4.44
N HIS A 209 32.13 -17.15 -3.24
CA HIS A 209 32.94 -16.91 -2.04
C HIS A 209 33.28 -18.22 -1.34
#